data_AF-A0A2R6L8Q8-F1
#
_entry.id   AF-A0A2R6L8Q8-F1
#
_cell.length_a   1.000
_cell.length_b   1.000
_cell.length_c   1.000
_cell.angle_alpha   90.00
_cell.angle_beta   90.00
_cell.angle_gamma   90.00
#
_symmetry.space_group_name_H-M   'P 1'
#
loop_
_entity.id
_entity.type
_entity.pdbx_description
1 polymer ?
#
loop_
_entity_poly.entity_id
_entity_poly.type
_entity_poly.pdbx_seq_one_letter_code
_entity_poly.pdbx_strand_id
1 'polypeptide(L)'
;MIEQYLERLFTWESLENTERGVEFELKNRLIEAEFEGVTTAKIDGEAVAPGDVTLELADERYTAAEVTPAEPLALDLAETVQVVLDRPRLRLGVHEIELGLQVEGYGEVGFTTDDEIRPDDLVDVDPADHTVDELRGLVADVTEPESLKRLLEREREGKNRTTAVAALEEALEAAEPLTDAEMVRSGPTTRLGDARGGRRPDGPPGEHRPIDARGP
;
A
#
# COMPACT_ATOMS: atom_id res chain seq x y z
N MET A 1 14.76 15.58 -0.31
CA MET A 1 14.70 16.17 1.06
C MET A 1 13.26 16.46 1.48
N ILE A 2 12.38 16.88 0.56
CA ILE A 2 10.95 17.07 0.82
C ILE A 2 10.19 15.72 0.79
N GLU A 3 10.63 14.76 0.00
CA GLU A 3 10.00 13.43 -0.14
C GLU A 3 9.78 12.70 1.19
N GLN A 4 10.79 12.65 2.07
CA GLN A 4 10.68 12.03 3.41
C GLN A 4 9.62 12.67 4.32
N TYR A 5 9.18 13.90 4.04
CA TYR A 5 8.07 14.51 4.77
C TYR A 5 6.73 14.11 4.17
N LEU A 6 6.66 13.92 2.85
CA LEU A 6 5.45 13.50 2.14
C LEU A 6 5.09 12.04 2.41
N GLU A 7 6.08 11.17 2.62
CA GLU A 7 5.86 9.79 3.11
C GLU A 7 5.03 9.77 4.41
N ARG A 8 5.09 10.84 5.21
CA ARG A 8 4.31 10.95 6.46
C ARG A 8 2.82 11.20 6.20
N LEU A 9 2.41 11.46 4.96
CA LEU A 9 1.00 11.47 4.59
C LEU A 9 0.45 10.04 4.63
N PHE A 10 1.22 9.06 4.19
CA PHE A 10 0.80 7.67 4.20
C PHE A 10 0.54 7.17 5.62
N THR A 11 -0.60 6.51 5.85
CA THR A 11 -0.89 5.78 7.08
C THR A 11 -0.39 4.34 6.88
N TRP A 12 0.60 3.95 7.68
CA TRP A 12 1.20 2.61 7.59
C TRP A 12 0.19 1.52 7.99
N GLU A 13 0.25 0.37 7.32
CA GLU A 13 -0.68 -0.75 7.50
C GLU A 13 -2.13 -0.35 7.17
N SER A 14 -2.30 0.55 6.19
CA SER A 14 -3.62 0.92 5.67
C SER A 14 -3.93 0.30 4.31
N LEU A 15 -2.93 -0.31 3.67
CA LEU A 15 -3.11 -0.96 2.38
C LEU A 15 -4.00 -2.21 2.53
N GLU A 16 -5.15 -2.20 1.87
CA GLU A 16 -6.11 -3.30 1.93
C GLU A 16 -6.76 -3.59 0.57
N ASN A 17 -7.20 -4.83 0.37
CA ASN A 17 -8.01 -5.22 -0.78
C ASN A 17 -9.49 -5.17 -0.41
N THR A 18 -10.28 -4.42 -1.18
CA THR A 18 -11.72 -4.27 -0.97
C THR A 18 -12.52 -4.72 -2.20
N GLU A 19 -13.84 -4.72 -2.08
CA GLU A 19 -14.76 -4.94 -3.21
C GLU A 19 -14.68 -3.87 -4.30
N ARG A 20 -14.01 -2.75 -4.02
CA ARG A 20 -13.86 -1.63 -4.94
C ARG A 20 -12.48 -1.54 -5.58
N GLY A 21 -11.56 -2.39 -5.16
CA GLY A 21 -10.22 -2.51 -5.71
C GLY A 21 -9.19 -2.59 -4.59
N VAL A 22 -8.19 -1.72 -4.65
CA VAL A 22 -7.13 -1.60 -3.65
C VAL A 22 -7.28 -0.26 -2.96
N GLU A 23 -7.23 -0.24 -1.64
CA GLU A 23 -7.43 0.98 -0.87
C GLU A 23 -6.27 1.23 0.09
N PHE A 24 -6.01 2.51 0.38
CA PHE A 24 -5.09 2.93 1.43
C PHE A 24 -5.43 4.33 1.94
N GLU A 25 -4.96 4.65 3.14
CA GLU A 25 -5.26 5.90 3.81
C GLU A 25 -4.09 6.89 3.73
N LEU A 26 -4.40 8.12 3.34
CA LEU A 26 -3.55 9.28 3.51
C LEU A 26 -4.10 10.17 4.60
N LYS A 27 -3.23 10.75 5.42
CA LYS A 27 -3.59 11.76 6.40
C LYS A 27 -2.64 12.93 6.33
N ASN A 28 -3.21 14.12 6.17
CA ASN A 28 -2.43 15.35 6.12
C ASN A 28 -1.81 15.65 7.49
N ARG A 29 -0.53 15.32 7.66
CA ARG A 29 0.25 15.57 8.91
C ARG A 29 1.23 16.73 8.77
N LEU A 30 1.13 17.49 7.69
CA LEU A 30 2.10 18.50 7.31
C LEU A 30 1.52 19.90 7.52
N ILE A 31 0.78 20.39 6.53
CA ILE A 31 0.20 21.72 6.46
C ILE A 31 -1.09 21.66 5.65
N GLU A 32 -2.01 22.57 5.91
CA GLU A 32 -3.14 22.84 5.01
C GLU A 32 -2.61 23.22 3.62
N ALA A 33 -3.16 22.60 2.58
CA ALA A 33 -2.73 22.80 1.20
C ALA A 33 -3.84 22.48 0.19
N GLU A 34 -3.76 23.10 -0.98
CA GLU A 34 -4.61 22.79 -2.13
C GLU A 34 -3.86 21.88 -3.10
N PHE A 35 -4.47 20.74 -3.42
CA PHE A 35 -3.99 19.78 -4.40
C PHE A 35 -4.64 20.09 -5.75
N GLU A 36 -3.82 20.40 -6.74
CA GLU A 36 -4.25 20.78 -8.09
C GLU A 36 -4.25 19.57 -9.04
N GLY A 37 -3.95 18.37 -8.55
CA GLY A 37 -4.07 17.14 -9.32
C GLY A 37 -3.16 16.01 -8.83
N VAL A 38 -3.43 14.79 -9.33
CA VAL A 38 -2.58 13.61 -9.12
C VAL A 38 -1.69 13.45 -10.35
N THR A 39 -0.38 13.57 -10.18
CA THR A 39 0.59 13.43 -11.29
C THR A 39 0.99 11.99 -11.52
N THR A 40 0.98 11.15 -10.49
CA THR A 40 1.31 9.72 -10.59
C THR A 40 0.63 8.93 -9.48
N ALA A 41 0.11 7.75 -9.82
CA ALA A 41 -0.30 6.73 -8.87
C ALA A 41 0.18 5.38 -9.40
N LYS A 42 1.00 4.65 -8.65
CA LYS A 42 1.46 3.31 -9.02
C LYS A 42 1.46 2.37 -7.82
N ILE A 43 1.22 1.10 -8.10
CA ILE A 43 1.51 -0.01 -7.18
C ILE A 43 2.44 -0.97 -7.91
N ASP A 44 3.54 -1.38 -7.29
CA ASP A 44 4.58 -2.26 -7.85
C ASP A 44 5.12 -1.81 -9.22
N GLY A 45 5.22 -0.49 -9.40
CA GLY A 45 5.65 0.14 -10.65
C GLY A 45 4.61 0.14 -11.78
N GLU A 46 3.42 -0.42 -11.55
CA GLU A 46 2.30 -0.40 -12.50
C GLU A 46 1.41 0.81 -12.25
N ALA A 47 1.24 1.65 -13.28
CA ALA A 47 0.49 2.90 -13.18
C ALA A 47 -1.03 2.66 -13.20
N VAL A 48 -1.73 3.38 -12.34
CA VAL A 48 -3.19 3.46 -12.30
C VAL A 48 -3.63 4.74 -12.99
N ALA A 49 -4.61 4.66 -13.90
CA ALA A 49 -5.05 5.84 -14.62
C ALA A 49 -5.82 6.79 -13.67
N PRO A 50 -5.73 8.13 -13.83
CA PRO A 50 -6.43 9.06 -12.94
C PRO A 50 -7.95 8.88 -12.86
N GLY A 51 -8.58 8.32 -13.90
CA GLY A 51 -10.01 7.98 -13.87
C GLY A 51 -10.35 6.78 -12.98
N ASP A 52 -9.36 5.93 -12.71
CA ASP A 52 -9.48 4.72 -11.88
C ASP A 52 -8.97 4.98 -10.44
N VAL A 53 -8.64 6.24 -10.11
CA VAL A 53 -8.27 6.66 -8.76
C VAL A 53 -9.39 7.52 -8.20
N THR A 54 -10.00 7.06 -7.12
CA THR A 54 -10.97 7.81 -6.33
C THR A 54 -10.30 8.31 -5.04
N LEU A 55 -10.58 9.57 -4.69
CA LEU A 55 -10.23 10.20 -3.43
C LEU A 55 -11.53 10.43 -2.64
N GLU A 56 -11.65 9.82 -1.46
CA GLU A 56 -12.80 9.99 -0.58
C GLU A 56 -12.39 10.72 0.70
N LEU A 57 -13.06 11.85 0.93
CA LEU A 57 -13.00 12.65 2.13
C LEU A 57 -14.31 12.43 2.90
N ALA A 58 -14.42 12.98 4.11
CA ALA A 58 -15.51 12.68 5.04
C ALA A 58 -16.92 12.73 4.41
N ASP A 59 -17.20 13.73 3.58
CA ASP A 59 -18.50 13.94 2.95
C ASP A 59 -18.42 14.07 1.41
N GLU A 60 -17.23 13.92 0.83
CA GLU A 60 -16.97 14.24 -0.57
C GLU A 60 -16.16 13.14 -1.26
N ARG A 61 -16.43 12.95 -2.55
CA ARG A 61 -15.76 11.95 -3.38
C ARG A 61 -15.40 12.56 -4.72
N TYR A 62 -14.15 12.39 -5.10
CA TYR A 62 -13.58 12.91 -6.33
C TYR A 62 -12.86 11.77 -7.06
N THR A 63 -12.91 11.77 -8.38
CA THR A 63 -11.90 11.06 -9.18
C THR A 63 -10.66 11.93 -9.27
N ALA A 64 -9.47 11.32 -9.35
CA ALA A 64 -8.24 12.08 -9.47
C ALA A 64 -8.18 12.93 -10.75
N ALA A 65 -8.96 12.56 -11.78
CA ALA A 65 -9.13 13.34 -13.01
C ALA A 65 -9.94 14.64 -12.83
N GLU A 66 -10.79 14.73 -11.80
CA GLU A 66 -11.58 15.93 -11.49
C GLU A 66 -10.75 16.97 -10.73
N VAL A 67 -9.70 16.55 -10.02
CA VAL A 67 -8.81 17.44 -9.27
C VAL A 67 -7.86 18.14 -10.25
N THR A 68 -8.04 19.45 -10.43
CA THR A 68 -7.28 20.26 -11.39
C THR A 68 -6.91 21.62 -10.79
N PRO A 69 -6.01 22.43 -11.40
CA PRO A 69 -5.75 23.79 -10.91
C PRO A 69 -6.97 24.72 -10.97
N ALA A 70 -8.01 24.38 -11.75
CA ALA A 70 -9.26 25.14 -11.81
C ALA A 70 -10.28 24.69 -10.75
N GLU A 71 -10.17 23.44 -10.31
CA GLU A 71 -11.03 22.79 -9.31
C GLU A 71 -10.11 22.01 -8.35
N PRO A 72 -9.35 22.72 -7.50
CA PRO A 72 -8.41 22.07 -6.60
C PRO A 72 -9.13 21.39 -5.43
N LEU A 73 -8.50 20.35 -4.89
CA LEU A 73 -8.93 19.66 -3.69
C LEU A 73 -8.20 20.26 -2.48
N ALA A 74 -8.92 20.94 -1.58
CA ALA A 74 -8.37 21.40 -0.32
C ALA A 74 -8.24 20.21 0.65
N LEU A 75 -7.10 20.08 1.33
CA LEU A 75 -6.96 19.19 2.48
C LEU A 75 -6.50 19.97 3.71
N ASP A 76 -7.35 19.98 4.73
CA ASP A 76 -7.05 20.60 6.01
C ASP A 76 -5.98 19.81 6.78
N LEU A 77 -5.31 20.47 7.73
CA LEU A 77 -4.40 19.78 8.63
C LEU A 77 -5.14 18.71 9.44
N ALA A 78 -4.55 17.52 9.49
CA ALA A 78 -5.08 16.30 10.12
C ALA A 78 -6.29 15.67 9.43
N GLU A 79 -6.71 16.19 8.27
CA GLU A 79 -7.71 15.55 7.43
C GLU A 79 -7.19 14.24 6.83
N THR A 80 -8.10 13.30 6.65
CA THR A 80 -7.83 11.97 6.11
C THR A 80 -8.51 11.84 4.75
N VAL A 81 -7.80 11.24 3.79
CA VAL A 81 -8.28 10.87 2.47
C VAL A 81 -8.14 9.37 2.32
N GLN A 82 -9.25 8.69 2.04
CA GLN A 82 -9.21 7.30 1.58
C GLN A 82 -8.96 7.32 0.08
N VAL A 83 -7.88 6.66 -0.36
CA VAL A 83 -7.55 6.50 -1.77
C VAL A 83 -8.04 5.13 -2.20
N VAL A 84 -8.88 5.08 -3.23
CA VAL A 84 -9.41 3.83 -3.79
C VAL A 84 -8.95 3.72 -5.24
N LEU A 85 -8.21 2.66 -5.53
CA LEU A 85 -7.70 2.33 -6.85
C LEU A 85 -8.56 1.22 -7.45
N ASP A 86 -9.28 1.51 -8.53
CA ASP A 86 -10.02 0.52 -9.30
C ASP A 86 -9.01 -0.29 -10.15
N ARG A 87 -8.52 -1.38 -9.55
CA ARG A 87 -7.52 -2.28 -10.12
C ARG A 87 -7.68 -3.69 -9.55
N PRO A 88 -7.06 -4.71 -10.19
CA PRO A 88 -6.99 -6.05 -9.62
C PRO A 88 -6.37 -6.05 -8.23
N ARG A 89 -6.88 -6.92 -7.37
CA ARG A 89 -6.50 -7.04 -5.96
C ARG A 89 -5.08 -7.56 -5.88
N LEU A 90 -4.36 -7.00 -4.92
CA LEU A 90 -2.98 -7.35 -4.62
C LEU A 90 -2.90 -8.74 -3.98
N ARG A 91 -1.77 -9.39 -4.18
CA ARG A 91 -1.45 -10.66 -3.54
C ARG A 91 -0.96 -10.42 -2.11
N LEU A 92 -0.77 -11.48 -1.35
CA LEU A 92 -0.10 -11.38 -0.05
C LEU A 92 1.36 -10.94 -0.21
N GLY A 93 1.81 -10.05 0.68
CA GLY A 93 3.19 -9.60 0.77
C GLY A 93 3.38 -8.10 0.66
N VAL A 94 4.64 -7.69 0.47
CA VAL A 94 5.04 -6.28 0.44
C VAL A 94 4.83 -5.70 -0.95
N HIS A 95 4.20 -4.54 -1.01
CA HIS A 95 3.90 -3.79 -2.22
C HIS A 95 4.48 -2.38 -2.14
N GLU A 96 5.09 -1.94 -3.24
CA GLU A 96 5.61 -0.58 -3.37
C GLU A 96 4.50 0.34 -3.88
N ILE A 97 4.28 1.46 -3.19
CA ILE A 97 3.28 2.48 -3.50
C ILE A 97 4.02 3.76 -3.91
N GLU A 98 3.71 4.29 -5.09
CA GLU A 98 4.22 5.57 -5.58
C GLU A 98 3.05 6.53 -5.80
N LEU A 99 3.09 7.69 -5.14
CA LEU A 99 2.09 8.73 -5.30
C LEU A 99 2.76 10.08 -5.56
N GLY A 100 2.32 10.73 -6.63
CA GLY A 100 2.73 12.07 -7.05
C GLY A 100 1.53 13.00 -7.13
N LEU A 101 1.69 14.21 -6.62
CA LEU A 101 0.67 15.23 -6.47
C LEU A 101 1.20 16.58 -6.96
N GLN A 102 0.35 17.37 -7.58
CA GLN A 102 0.59 18.77 -7.87
C GLN A 102 0.00 19.60 -6.71
N VAL A 103 0.84 20.38 -6.02
CA VAL A 103 0.41 21.16 -4.85
C VAL A 103 0.63 22.65 -5.08
N GLU A 104 -0.39 23.45 -4.81
CA GLU A 104 -0.32 24.90 -4.99
C GLU A 104 0.85 25.48 -4.17
N GLY A 105 1.69 26.30 -4.79
CA GLY A 105 2.84 26.95 -4.14
C GLY A 105 4.06 26.05 -3.88
N TYR A 106 3.92 24.73 -4.01
CA TYR A 106 5.01 23.76 -3.83
C TYR A 106 5.42 23.05 -5.13
N GLY A 107 4.53 23.03 -6.13
CA GLY A 107 4.75 22.36 -7.40
C GLY A 107 4.51 20.85 -7.31
N GLU A 108 5.16 20.10 -8.20
CA GLU A 108 5.06 18.65 -8.22
C GLU A 108 5.86 18.05 -7.05
N VAL A 109 5.18 17.24 -6.25
CA VAL A 109 5.70 16.58 -5.06
C VAL A 109 5.25 15.13 -5.06
N GLY A 110 6.04 14.22 -4.50
CA GLY A 110 5.65 12.81 -4.44
C GLY A 110 6.49 12.02 -3.46
N PHE A 111 6.06 10.80 -3.21
CA PHE A 111 6.76 9.83 -2.38
C PHE A 111 6.62 8.41 -2.92
N THR A 112 7.52 7.56 -2.46
CA THR A 112 7.48 6.11 -2.64
C THR A 112 7.60 5.47 -1.26
N THR A 113 6.74 4.51 -0.94
CA THR A 113 6.77 3.77 0.33
C THR A 113 6.40 2.31 0.08
N ASP A 114 6.75 1.43 1.02
CA ASP A 114 6.26 0.06 1.04
C ASP A 114 5.14 -0.09 2.08
N ASP A 115 4.14 -0.91 1.78
CA ASP A 115 3.19 -1.46 2.76
C ASP A 115 2.94 -2.94 2.48
N GLU A 116 2.32 -3.66 3.40
CA GLU A 116 2.14 -5.13 3.30
C GLU A 116 0.66 -5.50 3.28
N ILE A 117 0.26 -6.32 2.30
CA ILE A 117 -1.03 -7.02 2.32
C ILE A 117 -0.86 -8.30 3.16
N ARG A 118 -1.58 -8.36 4.27
CA ARG A 118 -1.60 -9.50 5.19
C ARG A 118 -2.89 -10.30 5.01
N PRO A 119 -3.00 -11.47 5.64
CA PRO A 119 -4.21 -12.28 5.54
C PRO A 119 -5.48 -11.55 5.97
N ASP A 120 -5.41 -10.60 6.91
CA ASP A 120 -6.56 -9.81 7.36
C ASP A 120 -6.97 -8.69 6.37
N ASP A 121 -6.07 -8.31 5.45
CA ASP A 121 -6.28 -7.24 4.46
C ASP A 121 -6.80 -7.77 3.11
N LEU A 122 -7.08 -9.07 3.04
CA LEU A 122 -7.66 -9.72 1.88
C LEU A 122 -9.16 -9.46 1.80
N VAL A 123 -9.69 -9.41 0.57
CA VAL A 123 -11.15 -9.36 0.36
C VAL A 123 -11.82 -10.53 1.06
N ASP A 124 -12.70 -10.21 2.00
CA ASP A 124 -13.35 -11.20 2.86
C ASP A 124 -14.84 -10.88 3.07
N VAL A 125 -15.58 -10.83 1.96
CA VAL A 125 -17.03 -10.58 1.96
C VAL A 125 -17.85 -11.84 2.16
N ASP A 126 -19.15 -11.70 2.46
CA ASP A 126 -20.09 -12.82 2.41
C ASP A 126 -20.61 -12.97 0.97
N PRO A 127 -20.26 -14.06 0.24
CA PRO A 127 -20.77 -14.27 -1.11
C PRO A 127 -22.31 -14.23 -1.19
N ALA A 128 -23.02 -14.56 -0.10
CA ALA A 128 -24.47 -14.57 -0.04
C ALA A 128 -25.12 -13.17 -0.14
N ASP A 129 -24.36 -12.11 0.12
CA ASP A 129 -24.77 -10.71 -0.02
C ASP A 129 -24.68 -10.21 -1.48
N HIS A 130 -24.04 -10.99 -2.36
CA HIS A 130 -23.91 -10.70 -3.78
C HIS A 130 -24.77 -11.61 -4.64
N THR A 131 -25.27 -11.08 -5.75
CA THR A 131 -25.75 -11.92 -6.85
C THR A 131 -24.59 -12.69 -7.47
N VAL A 132 -24.90 -13.75 -8.22
CA VAL A 132 -23.86 -14.56 -8.88
C VAL A 132 -23.08 -13.74 -9.90
N ASP A 133 -23.73 -12.79 -10.57
CA ASP A 133 -23.07 -11.96 -11.58
C ASP A 133 -22.17 -10.88 -10.94
N GLU A 134 -22.60 -10.28 -9.83
CA GLU A 134 -21.75 -9.38 -9.03
C GLU A 134 -20.53 -10.13 -8.48
N LEU A 135 -20.74 -11.31 -7.91
CA LEU A 135 -19.65 -12.15 -7.41
C LEU A 135 -18.66 -12.52 -8.52
N ARG A 136 -19.15 -12.85 -9.74
CA ARG A 136 -18.29 -13.10 -10.90
C ARG A 136 -17.43 -11.89 -11.26
N GLY A 137 -18.01 -10.69 -11.23
CA GLY A 137 -17.27 -9.45 -11.43
C GLY A 137 -16.18 -9.29 -10.39
N LEU A 138 -16.52 -9.44 -9.11
CA LEU A 138 -15.57 -9.34 -8.00
C LEU A 138 -14.39 -10.31 -8.15
N VAL A 139 -14.67 -11.61 -8.35
CA VAL A 139 -13.61 -12.64 -8.37
C VAL A 139 -12.74 -12.61 -9.63
N ALA A 140 -13.22 -12.00 -10.72
CA ALA A 140 -12.42 -11.83 -11.94
C ALA A 140 -11.18 -10.96 -11.71
N ASP A 141 -11.26 -10.05 -10.75
CA ASP A 141 -10.21 -9.12 -10.37
C ASP A 141 -9.44 -9.55 -9.10
N VAL A 142 -9.77 -10.71 -8.52
CA VAL A 142 -9.08 -11.27 -7.35
C VAL A 142 -8.06 -12.30 -7.83
N THR A 143 -6.77 -11.97 -7.71
CA THR A 143 -5.67 -12.83 -8.16
C THR A 143 -5.03 -13.65 -7.05
N GLU A 144 -5.42 -13.41 -5.79
CA GLU A 144 -4.88 -14.06 -4.59
C GLU A 144 -5.65 -15.36 -4.28
N PRO A 145 -5.00 -16.53 -4.37
CA PRO A 145 -5.67 -17.80 -4.12
C PRO A 145 -6.24 -17.94 -2.70
N GLU A 146 -5.63 -17.30 -1.69
CA GLU A 146 -6.16 -17.36 -0.33
C GLU A 146 -7.53 -16.69 -0.20
N SER A 147 -7.71 -15.50 -0.79
CA SER A 147 -9.01 -14.81 -0.84
C SER A 147 -10.08 -15.69 -1.49
N LEU A 148 -9.77 -16.27 -2.66
CA LEU A 148 -10.71 -17.11 -3.41
C LEU A 148 -11.10 -18.37 -2.63
N LYS A 149 -10.16 -18.99 -1.92
CA LYS A 149 -10.44 -20.16 -1.06
C LYS A 149 -11.41 -19.82 0.07
N ARG A 150 -11.22 -18.68 0.73
CA ARG A 150 -12.10 -18.24 1.83
C ARG A 150 -13.51 -17.96 1.34
N LEU A 151 -13.65 -17.26 0.22
CA LEU A 151 -14.95 -17.01 -0.41
C LEU A 151 -15.63 -18.33 -0.84
N LEU A 152 -14.88 -19.28 -1.39
CA LEU A 152 -15.39 -20.61 -1.74
C LEU A 152 -15.87 -21.42 -0.54
N GLU A 153 -15.13 -21.39 0.56
CA GLU A 153 -15.53 -22.03 1.81
C GLU A 153 -16.83 -21.44 2.34
N ARG A 154 -16.92 -20.11 2.43
CA ARG A 154 -18.13 -19.40 2.84
C ARG A 154 -19.34 -19.72 1.97
N GLU A 155 -19.18 -19.70 0.64
CA GLU A 155 -20.29 -20.02 -0.27
C GLU A 155 -20.77 -21.46 -0.07
N ARG A 156 -19.85 -22.43 0.12
CA ARG A 156 -20.21 -23.84 0.33
C ARG A 156 -20.89 -24.10 1.68
N GLU A 157 -20.47 -23.40 2.72
CA GLU A 157 -21.08 -23.48 4.05
C GLU A 157 -22.42 -22.73 4.13
N GLY A 158 -22.56 -21.65 3.36
CA GLY A 158 -23.75 -20.82 3.28
C GLY A 158 -24.80 -21.35 2.30
N LYS A 159 -25.12 -20.56 1.26
CA LYS A 159 -26.19 -20.88 0.31
C LYS A 159 -25.85 -22.01 -0.66
N ASN A 160 -24.56 -22.32 -0.84
CA ASN A 160 -24.03 -23.37 -1.72
C ASN A 160 -24.65 -23.35 -3.13
N ARG A 161 -24.68 -22.16 -3.73
CA ARG A 161 -25.22 -21.97 -5.09
C ARG A 161 -24.22 -22.57 -6.06
N THR A 162 -24.64 -23.59 -6.79
CA THR A 162 -23.77 -24.34 -7.71
C THR A 162 -23.06 -23.46 -8.73
N THR A 163 -23.73 -22.41 -9.22
CA THR A 163 -23.15 -21.46 -10.18
C THR A 163 -22.13 -20.50 -9.55
N ALA A 164 -22.30 -20.13 -8.28
CA ALA A 164 -21.34 -19.29 -7.55
C ALA A 164 -20.10 -20.11 -7.18
N VAL A 165 -20.31 -21.32 -6.65
CA VAL A 165 -19.23 -22.28 -6.37
C VAL A 165 -18.38 -22.54 -7.61
N ALA A 166 -19.01 -22.82 -8.76
CA ALA A 166 -18.28 -23.05 -10.00
C ALA A 166 -17.45 -21.82 -10.44
N ALA A 167 -17.97 -20.61 -10.29
CA ALA A 167 -17.24 -19.39 -10.62
C ALA A 167 -16.02 -19.18 -9.71
N LEU A 168 -16.17 -19.44 -8.41
CA LEU A 168 -15.07 -19.36 -7.43
C LEU A 168 -14.00 -20.44 -7.67
N GLU A 169 -14.40 -21.66 -8.01
CA GLU A 169 -13.49 -22.74 -8.38
C GLU A 169 -12.70 -22.42 -9.65
N GLU A 170 -13.37 -21.90 -10.68
CA GLU A 170 -12.76 -21.48 -11.94
C GLU A 170 -11.76 -20.34 -11.70
N ALA A 171 -12.14 -19.32 -10.93
CA ALA A 171 -11.24 -18.23 -10.55
C ALA A 171 -10.01 -18.75 -9.77
N LEU A 172 -10.22 -19.69 -8.84
CA LEU A 172 -9.13 -20.29 -8.05
C LEU A 172 -8.18 -21.13 -8.90
N GLU A 173 -8.70 -21.83 -9.92
CA GLU A 173 -7.87 -22.56 -10.89
C GLU A 173 -7.07 -21.59 -11.79
N ALA A 174 -7.68 -20.48 -12.19
CA ALA A 174 -7.02 -19.44 -12.99
C ALA A 174 -5.98 -18.63 -12.20
N ALA A 175 -6.15 -18.50 -10.87
CA ALA A 175 -5.18 -17.88 -9.99
C ALA A 175 -3.92 -18.76 -9.88
N GLU A 176 -3.00 -18.60 -10.82
CA GLU A 176 -1.72 -19.32 -10.84
C GLU A 176 -1.03 -19.18 -9.48
N PRO A 177 -0.52 -20.29 -8.87
CA PRO A 177 0.24 -20.19 -7.65
C PRO A 177 1.50 -19.37 -7.90
N LEU A 178 1.86 -18.51 -6.93
CA LEU A 178 3.13 -17.78 -6.95
C LEU A 178 4.29 -18.75 -7.22
N THR A 179 5.15 -18.39 -8.15
CA THR A 179 6.43 -19.10 -8.30
C THR A 179 7.30 -18.83 -7.07
N ASP A 180 8.21 -19.76 -6.73
CA ASP A 180 9.16 -19.58 -5.62
C ASP A 180 9.95 -18.26 -5.73
N ALA A 181 10.13 -17.72 -6.94
CA ALA A 181 10.83 -16.45 -7.17
C ALA A 181 9.99 -15.20 -6.81
N GLU A 182 8.66 -15.29 -6.94
CA GLU A 182 7.74 -14.20 -6.58
C GLU A 182 7.52 -14.15 -5.06
N MET A 183 7.56 -15.30 -4.38
CA MET A 183 7.57 -15.39 -2.92
C MET A 183 8.80 -14.73 -2.26
N VAL A 184 9.86 -14.44 -3.03
CA VAL A 184 11.17 -13.98 -2.51
C VAL A 184 11.34 -12.45 -2.51
N ARG A 185 10.40 -11.67 -3.05
CA ARG A 185 10.42 -10.19 -2.88
C ARG A 185 9.96 -9.80 -1.46
N SER A 186 10.71 -10.19 -0.45
CA SER A 186 10.38 -9.91 0.96
C SER A 186 11.26 -8.80 1.57
N GLY A 187 11.78 -7.89 0.76
CA GLY A 187 12.59 -6.76 1.23
C GLY A 187 11.93 -5.44 0.84
N PRO A 188 11.60 -4.56 1.80
CA PRO A 188 11.12 -3.21 1.47
C PRO A 188 12.16 -2.49 0.59
N THR A 189 11.70 -1.84 -0.48
CA THR A 189 12.58 -1.06 -1.37
C THR A 189 13.00 0.25 -0.72
N THR A 190 12.20 0.72 0.24
CA THR A 190 12.52 1.85 1.10
C THR A 190 13.75 1.49 1.92
N ARG A 191 14.91 2.04 1.53
CA ARG A 191 16.09 2.05 2.38
C ARG A 191 15.72 2.87 3.62
N LEU A 192 15.32 2.17 4.68
CA LEU A 192 15.26 2.69 6.03
C LEU A 192 16.57 3.47 6.26
N GLY A 193 16.44 4.79 6.37
CA GLY A 193 17.56 5.70 6.47
C GLY A 193 18.53 5.23 7.54
N ASP A 194 19.73 4.84 7.09
CA ASP A 194 21.02 4.92 7.77
C ASP A 194 20.90 5.14 9.29
N ALA A 195 20.56 4.07 10.02
CA ALA A 195 20.75 4.03 11.46
C ALA A 195 22.27 4.06 11.72
N ARG A 196 22.82 5.27 11.80
CA ARG A 196 24.17 5.53 12.32
C ARG A 196 24.23 5.18 13.80
N GLY A 197 24.20 3.89 14.10
CA GLY A 197 24.70 3.30 15.34
C GLY A 197 26.21 3.20 15.22
N GLY A 198 26.92 4.26 15.61
CA GLY A 198 28.38 4.32 15.59
C GLY A 198 29.01 3.15 16.36
N ARG A 199 29.58 2.21 15.61
CA ARG A 199 30.65 1.35 16.13
C ARG A 199 31.89 2.24 16.31
N ARG A 200 32.29 2.51 17.55
CA ARG A 200 33.67 2.90 17.85
C ARG A 200 34.54 1.65 17.77
N PRO A 201 35.62 1.64 16.97
CA PRO A 201 36.72 0.73 17.15
C PRO A 201 37.81 1.47 17.94
N ASP A 202 37.97 1.18 19.23
CA ASP A 202 39.17 1.62 19.96
C ASP A 202 39.87 0.43 20.60
N GLY A 203 40.97 0.04 19.95
CA GLY A 203 42.01 -0.85 20.44
C GLY A 203 42.60 -1.66 19.28
N PRO A 204 43.90 -2.03 19.27
CA PRO A 204 44.96 -1.86 20.30
C PRO A 204 46.31 -1.44 19.63
N PRO A 205 47.53 -1.80 20.09
CA PRO A 205 48.11 -2.08 21.42
C PRO A 205 49.38 -1.24 21.71
N GLY A 206 49.93 -1.29 22.93
CA GLY A 206 51.32 -0.84 23.17
C GLY A 206 51.70 -0.66 24.63
N GLU A 207 52.11 -1.74 25.29
CA GLU A 207 52.83 -1.70 26.56
C GLU A 207 54.21 -1.02 26.39
N HIS A 208 54.58 -0.07 27.26
CA HIS A 208 55.84 -0.16 28.02
C HIS A 208 55.97 0.86 29.17
N ARG A 209 55.85 0.28 30.37
CA ARG A 209 56.58 0.47 31.65
C ARG A 209 56.52 1.80 32.43
N PRO A 210 56.27 1.71 33.76
CA PRO A 210 56.47 2.82 34.68
C PRO A 210 57.95 3.03 35.02
N ILE A 211 58.31 4.30 35.20
CA ILE A 211 59.58 4.76 35.72
C ILE A 211 59.40 4.85 37.23
N ASP A 212 60.08 3.98 37.99
CA ASP A 212 60.18 4.15 39.44
C ASP A 212 61.65 4.23 39.84
N ALA A 213 61.95 5.28 40.58
CA ALA A 213 63.26 5.68 41.02
C ALA A 213 63.56 5.06 42.38
N ARG A 214 64.61 4.25 42.48
CA ARG A 214 65.42 4.07 43.70
C ARG A 214 66.87 3.76 43.32
N GLY A 215 67.77 4.62 43.77
CA GLY A 215 69.08 4.20 44.28
C GLY A 215 69.18 4.65 45.74
N PRO A 216 70.36 4.56 46.36
CA PRO A 216 71.43 3.58 46.18
C PRO A 216 71.21 2.29 46.98
#